data_AF-A0A5K1BSA7-F1
#
_entry.id   AF-A0A5K1BSA7-F1
#
_cell.length_a   1.000
_cell.length_b   1.000
_cell.length_c   1.000
_cell.angle_alpha   90.00
_cell.angle_beta   90.00
_cell.angle_gamma   90.00
#
_symmetry.space_group_name_H-M   'P 1'
#
loop_
_entity.id
_entity.type
_entity.pdbx_description
1 polymer ?
#
loop_
_entity_poly.entity_id
_entity_poly.type
_entity_poly.pdbx_seq_one_letter_code
_entity_poly.pdbx_strand_id
1 'polypeptide(L)' 'VIALQPGCYFNDALLNPALQKPDQSKFFNQDVIARFKKFGGVRIESNV' A
#
# COMPACT_ATOMS: atom_id res chain seq x y z
N VAL A 1 21.30 13.25 12.92
CA VAL A 1 20.60 13.42 11.64
C VAL A 1 20.07 12.07 11.19
N ILE A 2 18.75 11.89 11.20
CA ILE A 2 18.06 10.69 10.71
C ILE A 2 16.93 11.13 9.76
N ALA A 3 16.69 10.36 8.70
CA ALA A 3 15.58 10.58 7.77
C ALA A 3 14.30 9.87 8.27
N LEU A 4 13.24 10.64 8.52
CA LEU A 4 11.89 10.14 8.80
C LEU A 4 11.11 10.06 7.49
N GLN A 5 10.76 8.85 7.05
CA GLN A 5 10.25 8.62 5.69
C GLN A 5 9.04 7.65 5.58
N PRO A 6 7.89 7.94 6.22
CA PRO A 6 6.69 7.11 6.05
C PRO A 6 6.18 7.12 4.61
N GLY A 7 5.66 5.97 4.16
CA GLY A 7 5.09 5.83 2.82
C GLY A 7 3.93 4.86 2.74
N CYS A 8 3.08 5.07 1.74
CA CYS A 8 1.91 4.23 1.43
C CYS A 8 1.84 4.02 -0.08
N TYR A 9 1.74 2.75 -0.51
CA TYR A 9 1.85 2.34 -1.90
C TYR A 9 0.84 1.25 -2.25
N PHE A 10 0.37 1.28 -3.49
CA PHE A 10 -0.51 0.26 -4.06
C PHE A 10 0.28 -0.63 -5.04
N ASN A 11 1.21 -1.43 -4.51
CA ASN A 11 2.08 -2.31 -5.32
C ASN A 11 1.40 -3.65 -5.59
N ASP A 12 1.16 -3.98 -6.87
CA ASP A 12 0.54 -5.24 -7.30
C ASP A 12 1.29 -6.48 -6.81
N ALA A 13 2.62 -6.44 -6.76
CA ALA A 13 3.43 -7.57 -6.28
C ALA A 13 3.14 -7.93 -4.81
N LEU A 14 2.67 -6.97 -4.02
CA LEU A 14 2.31 -7.15 -2.61
C LEU A 14 0.80 -7.31 -2.41
N LEU A 15 0.00 -6.55 -3.16
CA LEU A 15 -1.45 -6.58 -3.07
C LEU A 15 -2.02 -7.91 -3.58
N ASN A 16 -1.53 -8.43 -4.71
CA ASN A 16 -2.06 -9.67 -5.28
C ASN A 16 -1.95 -10.87 -4.33
N PRO A 17 -0.80 -11.17 -3.70
CA PRO A 17 -0.73 -12.27 -2.73
C PRO A 17 -1.52 -12.00 -1.44
N ALA A 18 -1.69 -10.74 -1.03
CA ALA A 18 -2.49 -10.38 0.14
C ALA A 18 -3.99 -10.59 -0.10
N LEU A 19 -4.47 -10.25 -1.29
CA LEU A 19 -5.87 -10.46 -1.70
C LEU A 19 -6.24 -11.94 -1.90
N GLN A 20 -5.26 -12.80 -2.14
CA GLN A 20 -5.47 -14.24 -2.28
C GLN A 20 -5.52 -14.99 -0.95
N LYS A 21 -5.01 -14.40 0.15
CA LYS A 21 -4.97 -15.04 1.47
C LYS A 21 -6.27 -14.76 2.24
N PRO A 22 -7.04 -15.76 2.67
CA PRO A 22 -8.28 -15.56 3.44
C PRO A 22 -8.08 -14.71 4.70
N ASP A 23 -6.96 -14.89 5.39
CA ASP A 23 -6.63 -14.16 6.61
C ASP A 23 -6.35 -12.67 6.41
N GLN A 24 -6.02 -12.26 5.17
CA GLN A 24 -5.67 -10.87 4.85
C GLN A 24 -6.76 -10.22 3.98
N SER A 25 -7.27 -10.93 2.98
CA SER A 25 -8.32 -10.48 2.05
C SER A 25 -9.58 -9.93 2.76
N LYS A 26 -9.95 -10.48 3.93
CA LYS A 26 -11.07 -10.01 4.74
C LYS A 26 -10.98 -8.55 5.19
N PHE A 27 -9.78 -7.96 5.18
CA PHE A 27 -9.56 -6.56 5.55
C PHE A 27 -9.59 -5.59 4.35
N PHE A 28 -9.73 -6.12 3.14
CA PHE A 28 -9.59 -5.35 1.91
C PHE A 28 -10.92 -5.22 1.16
N ASN A 29 -11.35 -3.99 0.91
CA ASN A 29 -12.39 -3.72 -0.07
C ASN A 29 -11.77 -3.68 -1.48
N GLN A 30 -12.05 -4.72 -2.28
CA GLN A 30 -11.42 -4.91 -3.58
C GLN A 30 -11.80 -3.82 -4.59
N ASP A 31 -13.04 -3.33 -4.58
CA ASP A 31 -13.50 -2.28 -5.49
C ASP A 31 -12.78 -0.95 -5.21
N VAL A 32 -12.62 -0.64 -3.92
CA VAL A 32 -11.88 0.55 -3.49
C VAL A 32 -10.40 0.42 -3.87
N ILE A 33 -9.77 -0.72 -3.63
CA ILE A 33 -8.36 -0.94 -4.01
C ILE A 33 -8.17 -0.81 -5.51
N ALA A 34 -9.06 -1.39 -6.33
CA ALA A 34 -8.99 -1.32 -7.79
C ALA A 34 -8.94 0.13 -8.29
N ARG A 35 -9.68 1.04 -7.65
CA ARG A 35 -9.61 2.49 -7.96
C ARG A 35 -8.23 3.09 -7.70
N PHE A 36 -7.51 2.64 -6.68
CA PHE A 36 -6.20 3.20 -6.28
C PHE A 36 -4.99 2.46 -6.86
N LYS A 37 -5.16 1.30 -7.51
CA LYS A 37 -4.05 0.52 -8.08
C LYS A 37 -3.13 1.31 -9.01
N LYS A 38 -3.66 2.28 -9.76
CA LYS A 38 -2.87 3.12 -10.69
C LYS A 38 -2.30 4.41 -10.05
N PHE A 39 -2.56 4.64 -8.77
CA PHE A 39 -2.07 5.82 -8.07
C PHE A 39 -0.55 5.78 -7.85
N GLY A 40 0.03 4.58 -7.71
CA GLY A 40 1.43 4.40 -7.33
C GLY A 40 1.56 4.45 -5.81
N GLY A 41 2.10 5.55 -5.28
CA GLY A 41 2.20 5.75 -3.84
C GLY A 41 2.84 7.07 -3.45
N VAL A 42 2.81 7.38 -2.16
CA VAL A 42 3.36 8.60 -1.58
C VAL A 42 4.37 8.23 -0.51
N ARG A 43 5.47 8.99 -0.46
CA ARG A 43 6.43 9.01 0.64
C ARG A 43 6.65 10.46 1.06
N ILE A 44 6.60 10.72 2.35
CA ILE A 44 6.93 12.04 2.91
C ILE A 44 8.23 11.86 3.68
N GLU A 45 9.21 12.71 3.43
CA GLU A 45 10.55 12.60 4.00
C GLU A 45 10.97 13.90 4.68
N SER A 46 11.46 13.79 5.92
CA SER A 46 11.95 14.90 6.73
C SER A 46 13.25 14.51 7.45
N ASN A 47 14.12 15.50 7.69
CA ASN A 47 15.34 15.32 8.49
C ASN A 47 15.14 15.88 9.90
N VAL A 48 15.57 15.12 10.92
CA VAL A 48 15.59 15.52 12.34
C VAL A 48 16.93 15.24 13.01
#